data_AF-A0AAV0JJY3-F1
#
_entry.id   AF-A0AAV0JJY3-F1
#
_cell.length_a   1.000
_cell.length_b   1.000
_cell.length_c   1.000
_cell.angle_alpha   90.00
_cell.angle_beta   90.00
_cell.angle_gamma   90.00
#
_symmetry.space_group_name_H-M   'P 1'
#
loop_
_entity.id
_entity.type
_entity.pdbx_description
1 polymer ?
#
loop_
_entity_poly.entity_id
_entity_poly.type
_entity_poly.pdbx_seq_one_letter_code
_entity_poly.pdbx_strand_id
1 'polypeptide(L)'
;PIAKTTNPPPSFPYAQGTGRVFPTGIHNLATSDVRPSAAACRTRSPPPPFLTTHRHRVFPSDSRLSQSATATATPRTPNPKFSRDMEDVITEIPPPSRFFQEDLNNFAPPSQPLPSPFLLFSDPKTEPLRPSLLIIAISPPSLYLFDNLCTKTLIGSLILPEIPFSGNSIEPTPADKCCNIYELNGAANLTLLVSLKCPVSAERSNIVAKLLVGKQIIPEKVLVLGSVQSQNFRGKLSPDETYAFKLETLAERGKGSDSGASSLLEGLDYFPSGSMVDGLAAALLSQCQMRNIRGTLCVSWPDHGSSVVAQVRSLLQKNVLHGFDLSSSAGVEDKHLRITPIKDYPFDSELYT
;
A
#
# COMPACT_ATOMS: atom_id res chain seq x y z
N PRO A 1 23.53 -65.58 22.50
CA PRO A 1 23.70 -65.68 23.97
C PRO A 1 22.81 -64.62 24.67
N ILE A 2 21.63 -64.92 25.22
CA ILE A 2 21.30 -65.85 26.34
C ILE A 2 21.95 -65.33 27.64
N ALA A 3 21.25 -65.01 28.75
CA ALA A 3 19.82 -65.06 29.15
C ALA A 3 19.42 -63.75 29.89
N LYS A 4 18.17 -63.31 30.15
CA LYS A 4 16.78 -63.87 30.17
C LYS A 4 16.25 -64.38 31.54
N THR A 5 15.62 -63.50 32.34
CA THR A 5 14.70 -63.75 33.50
C THR A 5 14.18 -62.40 34.05
N THR A 6 12.95 -62.15 34.57
CA THR A 6 11.62 -62.81 34.45
C THR A 6 10.49 -61.78 34.74
N ASN A 7 9.21 -62.18 34.63
CA ASN A 7 7.98 -61.34 34.60
C ASN A 7 6.83 -62.04 35.42
N PRO A 8 5.59 -61.52 35.61
CA PRO A 8 5.22 -60.31 36.37
C PRO A 8 4.26 -60.50 37.61
N PRO A 9 2.90 -60.33 37.60
CA PRO A 9 2.22 -59.52 38.63
C PRO A 9 0.94 -60.13 39.30
N PRO A 10 0.23 -59.34 40.14
CA PRO A 10 -1.23 -59.34 40.28
C PRO A 10 -1.88 -57.97 39.94
N SER A 11 -3.23 -57.85 39.88
CA SER A 11 -3.93 -56.60 39.48
C SER A 11 -5.44 -56.54 39.86
N PHE A 12 -6.12 -55.43 39.50
CA PHE A 12 -7.58 -55.13 39.56
C PHE A 12 -8.13 -54.65 40.96
N PRO A 13 -9.45 -54.38 41.16
CA PRO A 13 -10.04 -53.03 40.98
C PRO A 13 -11.02 -52.60 42.12
N TYR A 14 -12.16 -51.94 41.79
CA TYR A 14 -13.28 -51.43 42.65
C TYR A 14 -13.04 -50.08 43.37
N ALA A 15 -14.05 -49.25 43.75
CA ALA A 15 -15.53 -49.39 43.74
C ALA A 15 -16.29 -48.08 43.35
N GLN A 16 -17.62 -48.17 43.33
CA GLN A 16 -18.65 -47.16 42.96
C GLN A 16 -19.10 -46.25 44.14
N GLY A 17 -19.96 -45.25 43.87
CA GLY A 17 -20.75 -44.54 44.89
C GLY A 17 -21.37 -43.21 44.39
N THR A 18 -22.41 -43.19 43.57
CA THR A 18 -23.85 -43.11 43.93
C THR A 18 -24.27 -41.92 44.82
N GLY A 19 -25.08 -41.00 44.27
CA GLY A 19 -25.76 -39.95 45.05
C GLY A 19 -26.75 -39.12 44.22
N ARG A 20 -28.06 -39.43 44.31
CA ARG A 20 -29.17 -38.61 43.75
C ARG A 20 -29.92 -37.91 44.89
N VAL A 21 -30.09 -36.59 44.84
CA VAL A 21 -31.25 -35.88 45.44
C VAL A 21 -31.62 -34.65 44.60
N PHE A 22 -32.90 -34.56 44.22
CA PHE A 22 -33.69 -33.37 43.83
C PHE A 22 -34.81 -33.22 44.91
N PRO A 23 -35.67 -32.16 45.01
CA PRO A 23 -36.06 -31.15 44.01
C PRO A 23 -36.27 -29.70 44.58
N THR A 24 -36.96 -28.83 43.81
CA THR A 24 -37.55 -27.49 44.16
C THR A 24 -36.54 -26.35 44.44
N GLY A 25 -36.75 -25.07 44.07
CA GLY A 25 -37.85 -24.35 43.37
C GLY A 25 -37.59 -22.81 43.43
N ILE A 26 -38.42 -21.88 42.94
CA ILE A 26 -39.63 -21.93 42.08
C ILE A 26 -39.98 -20.47 41.59
N HIS A 27 -40.58 -20.29 40.39
CA HIS A 27 -41.13 -19.00 39.83
C HIS A 27 -40.13 -17.82 39.62
N ASN A 28 -40.35 -16.76 38.81
CA ASN A 28 -41.38 -16.36 37.81
C ASN A 28 -40.67 -16.05 36.45
N LEU A 29 -41.24 -16.16 35.24
CA LEU A 29 -42.51 -15.67 34.66
C LEU A 29 -42.52 -14.14 34.32
N ALA A 30 -42.16 -13.79 33.08
CA ALA A 30 -42.52 -12.53 32.40
C ALA A 30 -42.44 -12.71 30.87
N THR A 31 -43.56 -12.49 30.17
CA THR A 31 -43.72 -12.67 28.71
C THR A 31 -43.83 -11.33 27.98
N SER A 32 -43.31 -11.23 26.76
CA SER A 32 -43.94 -10.42 25.70
C SER A 32 -43.54 -10.88 24.30
N ASP A 33 -44.52 -11.36 23.53
CA ASP A 33 -44.41 -11.51 22.07
C ASP A 33 -44.53 -10.15 21.39
N VAL A 34 -43.71 -9.90 20.37
CA VAL A 34 -44.04 -8.98 19.26
C VAL A 34 -43.65 -9.65 17.94
N ARG A 35 -44.65 -9.96 17.11
CA ARG A 35 -44.46 -10.47 15.74
C ARG A 35 -44.22 -9.33 14.73
N PRO A 36 -43.59 -9.60 13.57
CA PRO A 36 -43.09 -8.56 12.69
C PRO A 36 -44.20 -7.83 11.92
N SER A 37 -43.97 -6.54 11.66
CA SER A 37 -44.77 -5.74 10.74
C SER A 37 -44.02 -5.52 9.42
N ALA A 38 -44.61 -5.95 8.31
CA ALA A 38 -44.08 -5.68 6.98
C ALA A 38 -44.55 -4.31 6.47
N ALA A 39 -43.63 -3.50 5.95
CA ALA A 39 -43.93 -2.22 5.31
C ALA A 39 -43.27 -2.14 3.93
N ALA A 40 -44.03 -2.49 2.89
CA ALA A 40 -43.56 -2.41 1.50
C ALA A 40 -43.57 -0.95 1.01
N CYS A 41 -42.39 -0.38 0.73
CA CYS A 41 -42.28 0.97 0.17
C CYS A 41 -41.81 0.94 -1.29
N ARG A 42 -42.72 1.39 -2.16
CA ARG A 42 -42.75 1.29 -3.63
C ARG A 42 -41.46 1.69 -4.35
N THR A 43 -41.19 0.95 -5.42
CA THR A 43 -40.32 1.36 -6.53
C THR A 43 -40.65 2.77 -7.05
N ARG A 44 -39.61 3.52 -7.44
CA ARG A 44 -39.70 4.61 -8.41
C ARG A 44 -38.60 4.45 -9.44
N SER A 45 -38.98 4.45 -10.71
CA SER A 45 -38.07 4.46 -11.86
C SER A 45 -37.44 5.85 -12.07
N PRO A 46 -36.23 5.94 -12.64
CA PRO A 46 -35.62 7.21 -13.00
C PRO A 46 -36.30 7.85 -14.24
N PRO A 47 -36.25 9.19 -14.39
CA PRO A 47 -36.55 9.86 -15.65
C PRO A 47 -35.43 9.68 -16.69
N PRO A 48 -35.73 9.80 -18.00
CA PRO A 48 -34.73 9.64 -19.08
C PRO A 48 -33.80 10.86 -19.23
N PRO A 49 -32.63 10.70 -19.88
CA PRO A 49 -31.65 11.77 -20.07
C PRO A 49 -32.07 12.79 -21.14
N PHE A 50 -31.74 14.06 -20.90
CA PHE A 50 -31.85 15.11 -21.93
C PHE A 50 -30.63 15.11 -22.86
N LEU A 51 -30.88 14.95 -24.16
CA LEU A 51 -29.90 15.19 -25.21
C LEU A 51 -29.68 16.70 -25.39
N THR A 52 -28.42 17.14 -25.45
CA THR A 52 -28.08 18.45 -26.03
C THR A 52 -26.86 18.31 -26.94
N THR A 53 -26.92 18.95 -28.11
CA THR A 53 -26.06 18.65 -29.25
C THR A 53 -24.75 19.46 -29.32
N HIS A 54 -23.79 18.90 -30.06
CA HIS A 54 -22.63 19.56 -30.69
C HIS A 54 -22.66 21.09 -30.78
N ARG A 55 -21.49 21.71 -30.54
CA ARG A 55 -21.01 22.79 -31.40
C ARG A 55 -19.51 22.71 -31.63
N HIS A 56 -19.10 22.46 -32.87
CA HIS A 56 -17.73 22.69 -33.30
C HIS A 56 -17.43 24.20 -33.29
N ARG A 57 -16.17 24.54 -32.99
CA ARG A 57 -15.50 25.70 -33.60
C ARG A 57 -14.16 25.26 -34.17
N VAL A 58 -13.83 25.84 -35.33
CA VAL A 58 -12.79 25.39 -36.25
C VAL A 58 -12.15 26.65 -36.81
N PHE A 59 -10.89 26.91 -36.43
CA PHE A 59 -9.95 27.79 -37.16
C PHE A 59 -10.38 29.30 -37.22
N PRO A 60 -9.57 30.27 -37.73
CA PRO A 60 -8.44 30.16 -38.65
C PRO A 60 -7.04 30.55 -38.12
N SER A 61 -6.05 30.15 -38.90
CA SER A 61 -4.68 30.67 -38.91
C SER A 61 -4.58 31.75 -39.98
N ASP A 62 -3.86 32.86 -39.73
CA ASP A 62 -3.33 33.69 -40.81
C ASP A 62 -2.15 34.56 -40.37
N SER A 63 -1.57 35.30 -41.32
CA SER A 63 -0.15 35.12 -41.66
C SER A 63 0.57 36.40 -42.11
N ARG A 64 1.92 36.38 -42.06
CA ARG A 64 2.92 37.25 -42.73
C ARG A 64 2.74 38.78 -42.71
N LEU A 65 3.80 39.52 -42.35
CA LEU A 65 4.57 40.37 -43.30
C LEU A 65 5.82 41.02 -42.66
N SER A 66 6.67 41.64 -43.49
CA SER A 66 8.02 42.14 -43.14
C SER A 66 8.31 43.54 -43.71
N GLN A 67 9.10 44.38 -43.02
CA GLN A 67 9.93 45.53 -43.50
C GLN A 67 10.66 46.21 -42.30
N SER A 68 11.80 46.93 -42.32
CA SER A 68 13.02 47.03 -43.16
C SER A 68 13.47 48.45 -43.60
N ALA A 69 14.09 49.23 -42.70
CA ALA A 69 14.79 50.51 -42.96
C ALA A 69 15.89 50.73 -41.88
N THR A 70 17.21 50.84 -42.14
CA THR A 70 18.06 51.93 -42.72
C THR A 70 18.17 53.23 -41.92
N ALA A 71 19.29 53.99 -41.88
CA ALA A 71 20.75 53.71 -41.95
C ALA A 71 21.56 55.04 -41.93
N THR A 72 22.57 55.22 -41.06
CA THR A 72 23.53 56.37 -41.13
C THR A 72 24.90 56.05 -40.52
N ALA A 73 25.93 56.87 -40.80
CA ALA A 73 27.26 56.38 -41.17
C ALA A 73 28.46 57.25 -40.73
N THR A 74 29.62 56.60 -40.50
CA THR A 74 31.07 57.00 -40.66
C THR A 74 31.52 58.48 -40.64
N PRO A 75 32.73 58.84 -40.08
CA PRO A 75 34.01 58.42 -40.71
C PRO A 75 35.34 58.28 -39.88
N ARG A 76 36.07 57.18 -40.18
CA ARG A 76 37.53 57.00 -40.46
C ARG A 76 38.68 57.64 -39.61
N THR A 77 39.57 56.72 -39.14
CA THR A 77 41.07 56.73 -39.16
C THR A 77 41.88 57.69 -38.26
N PRO A 78 43.19 57.44 -37.97
CA PRO A 78 44.07 56.32 -38.34
C PRO A 78 44.76 55.56 -37.16
N ASN A 79 45.47 54.46 -37.45
CA ASN A 79 46.35 53.74 -36.52
C ASN A 79 47.68 54.48 -36.26
N PRO A 80 48.20 54.42 -35.02
CA PRO A 80 49.63 54.26 -34.74
C PRO A 80 49.97 52.82 -34.27
N LYS A 81 51.26 52.48 -34.29
CA LYS A 81 51.77 51.16 -33.89
C LYS A 81 51.76 51.02 -32.36
N PHE A 82 51.27 49.89 -31.84
CA PHE A 82 51.59 49.44 -30.48
C PHE A 82 52.69 48.37 -30.50
N SER A 83 53.48 48.33 -29.43
CA SER A 83 54.49 47.32 -29.14
C SER A 83 53.86 45.94 -28.91
N ARG A 84 54.67 44.88 -29.08
CA ARG A 84 54.38 43.58 -28.48
C ARG A 84 54.80 43.61 -27.02
N ASP A 85 53.91 44.11 -26.18
CA ASP A 85 53.94 43.81 -24.75
C ASP A 85 52.98 42.63 -24.56
N MET A 86 53.56 41.44 -24.43
CA MET A 86 52.82 40.21 -24.10
C MET A 86 52.82 40.10 -22.59
N GLU A 87 51.91 40.81 -21.92
CA GLU A 87 51.49 40.44 -20.57
C GLU A 87 51.03 38.98 -20.62
N ASP A 88 51.87 38.07 -20.12
CA ASP A 88 51.57 36.65 -20.07
C ASP A 88 50.55 36.43 -18.95
N VAL A 89 49.27 36.60 -19.29
CA VAL A 89 48.16 36.42 -18.35
C VAL A 89 48.03 34.93 -18.03
N ILE A 90 48.83 34.50 -17.05
CA ILE A 90 48.68 33.22 -16.36
C ILE A 90 47.30 33.21 -15.71
N THR A 91 46.34 32.69 -16.46
CA THR A 91 44.99 32.44 -15.97
C THR A 91 45.07 31.23 -15.02
N GLU A 92 45.24 31.50 -13.72
CA GLU A 92 45.25 30.46 -12.66
C GLU A 92 43.94 29.64 -12.58
N ILE A 93 42.92 30.01 -13.34
CA ILE A 93 41.69 29.24 -13.51
C ILE A 93 42.02 27.97 -14.31
N PRO A 94 42.02 26.77 -13.70
CA PRO A 94 42.26 25.54 -14.45
C PRO A 94 41.16 25.36 -15.52
N PRO A 95 41.47 24.69 -16.66
CA PRO A 95 40.46 24.43 -17.67
C PRO A 95 39.27 23.66 -17.05
N PRO A 96 38.03 23.98 -17.45
CA PRO A 96 36.84 23.37 -16.85
C PRO A 96 36.90 21.84 -17.00
N SER A 97 36.42 21.13 -15.97
CA SER A 97 36.48 19.67 -15.90
C SER A 97 35.89 19.06 -17.18
N ARG A 98 36.68 18.20 -17.84
CA ARG A 98 36.22 17.39 -18.97
C ARG A 98 35.31 16.24 -18.53
N PHE A 99 35.39 15.85 -17.26
CA PHE A 99 34.50 14.88 -16.64
C PHE A 99 33.23 15.58 -16.17
N PHE A 100 32.07 15.06 -16.55
CA PHE A 100 30.80 15.46 -15.95
C PHE A 100 30.70 14.96 -14.51
N GLN A 101 29.71 15.44 -13.74
CA GLN A 101 29.57 15.02 -12.34
C GLN A 101 29.27 13.52 -12.22
N GLU A 102 28.59 12.94 -13.20
CA GLU A 102 28.32 11.51 -13.32
C GLU A 102 29.59 10.71 -13.61
N ASP A 103 30.51 11.24 -14.44
CA ASP A 103 31.81 10.62 -14.68
C ASP A 103 32.63 10.54 -13.39
N LEU A 104 32.68 11.65 -12.63
CA LEU A 104 33.39 11.74 -11.35
C LEU A 104 32.83 10.77 -10.30
N ASN A 105 31.51 10.50 -10.33
CA ASN A 105 30.88 9.54 -9.43
C ASN A 105 31.39 8.10 -9.63
N ASN A 106 31.95 7.73 -10.79
CA ASN A 106 32.60 6.42 -10.99
C ASN A 106 33.90 6.25 -10.20
N PHE A 107 34.52 7.36 -9.77
CA PHE A 107 35.72 7.37 -8.93
C PHE A 107 35.40 7.58 -7.45
N ALA A 108 34.15 7.85 -7.10
CA ALA A 108 33.71 7.84 -5.71
C ALA A 108 33.76 6.41 -5.15
N PRO A 109 34.22 6.19 -3.90
CA PRO A 109 34.07 4.89 -3.26
C PRO A 109 32.57 4.55 -3.14
N PRO A 110 32.18 3.27 -3.29
CA PRO A 110 30.78 2.88 -3.19
C PRO A 110 30.21 3.30 -1.83
N SER A 111 28.98 3.83 -1.85
CA SER A 111 28.28 4.28 -0.64
C SER A 111 28.19 3.16 0.39
N GLN A 112 28.34 3.51 1.67
CA GLN A 112 28.27 2.51 2.73
C GLN A 112 26.90 1.81 2.71
N PRO A 113 26.85 0.46 2.79
CA PRO A 113 25.61 -0.27 2.66
C PRO A 113 24.66 0.09 3.80
N LEU A 114 23.47 0.59 3.44
CA LEU A 114 22.44 0.97 4.42
C LEU A 114 22.11 -0.20 5.35
N PRO A 115 21.92 0.04 6.67
CA PRO A 115 21.61 -1.03 7.62
C PRO A 115 20.38 -1.83 7.17
N SER A 116 20.35 -3.13 7.42
CA SER A 116 19.22 -3.97 7.02
C SER A 116 17.96 -3.59 7.80
N PRO A 117 16.77 -3.53 7.17
CA PRO A 117 15.53 -3.36 7.89
C PRO A 117 15.20 -4.61 8.70
N PHE A 118 14.40 -4.47 9.76
CA PHE A 118 14.09 -5.57 10.67
C PHE A 118 12.70 -5.42 11.29
N LEU A 119 12.17 -6.52 11.83
CA LEU A 119 10.92 -6.53 12.59
C LEU A 119 11.24 -6.48 14.08
N LEU A 120 10.46 -5.70 14.82
CA LEU A 120 10.50 -5.60 16.28
C LEU A 120 9.11 -5.97 16.81
N PHE A 121 9.00 -7.07 17.54
CA PHE A 121 7.74 -7.52 18.16
C PHE A 121 7.72 -7.20 19.65
N SER A 122 6.53 -6.97 20.20
CA SER A 122 6.31 -6.63 21.61
C SER A 122 6.59 -7.80 22.57
N ASP A 123 6.41 -9.05 22.12
CA ASP A 123 6.90 -10.24 22.83
C ASP A 123 8.12 -10.85 22.10
N PRO A 124 9.31 -10.87 22.73
CA PRO A 124 10.52 -11.42 22.15
C PRO A 124 10.58 -12.96 22.13
N LYS A 125 9.60 -13.66 22.72
CA LYS A 125 9.53 -15.14 22.72
C LYS A 125 8.71 -15.73 21.58
N THR A 126 8.07 -14.88 20.76
CA THR A 126 7.07 -15.32 19.79
C THR A 126 7.66 -16.27 18.74
N GLU A 127 7.06 -17.46 18.61
CA GLU A 127 7.26 -18.35 17.47
C GLU A 127 6.92 -17.64 16.14
N PRO A 128 7.43 -18.07 14.98
CA PRO A 128 7.12 -17.43 13.71
C PRO A 128 5.60 -17.38 13.47
N LEU A 129 5.05 -16.17 13.40
CA LEU A 129 3.63 -15.87 13.30
C LEU A 129 3.02 -16.52 12.06
N ARG A 130 1.94 -17.30 12.23
CA ARG A 130 1.26 -18.02 11.14
C ARG A 130 -0.18 -17.54 10.95
N PRO A 131 -0.40 -16.31 10.46
CA PRO A 131 -1.75 -15.83 10.21
C PRO A 131 -2.40 -16.58 9.05
N SER A 132 -3.70 -16.85 9.19
CA SER A 132 -4.56 -17.31 8.09
C SER A 132 -4.65 -16.25 6.97
N LEU A 133 -4.57 -14.97 7.34
CA LEU A 133 -4.56 -13.83 6.43
C LEU A 133 -3.62 -12.72 6.95
N LEU A 134 -2.74 -12.26 6.07
CA LEU A 134 -1.92 -11.06 6.26
C LEU A 134 -2.42 -9.96 5.32
N ILE A 135 -3.02 -8.91 5.87
CA ILE A 135 -3.42 -7.70 5.14
C ILE A 135 -2.27 -6.69 5.20
N ILE A 136 -1.90 -6.09 4.07
CA ILE A 136 -0.82 -5.11 3.97
C ILE A 136 -1.37 -3.84 3.31
N ALA A 137 -1.60 -2.81 4.12
CA ALA A 137 -2.07 -1.50 3.71
C ALA A 137 -0.90 -0.59 3.31
N ILE A 138 -0.93 -0.12 2.07
CA ILE A 138 0.11 0.75 1.47
C ILE A 138 -0.54 2.01 0.87
N SER A 139 -1.67 1.87 0.19
CA SER A 139 -2.41 3.00 -0.40
C SER A 139 -3.03 3.91 0.68
N PRO A 140 -3.05 5.24 0.50
CA PRO A 140 -3.73 6.16 1.41
C PRO A 140 -5.19 5.79 1.78
N PRO A 141 -6.08 5.33 0.86
CA PRO A 141 -7.44 4.92 1.24
C PRO A 141 -7.48 3.69 2.15
N SER A 142 -6.56 2.73 1.99
CA SER A 142 -6.47 1.58 2.90
C SER A 142 -5.92 2.00 4.26
N LEU A 143 -4.85 2.80 4.30
CA LEU A 143 -4.30 3.33 5.55
C LEU A 143 -5.36 4.11 6.36
N TYR A 144 -6.14 4.99 5.70
CA TYR A 144 -7.22 5.73 6.34
C TYR A 144 -8.32 4.81 6.91
N LEU A 145 -8.71 3.74 6.20
CA LEU A 145 -9.68 2.76 6.72
C LEU A 145 -9.14 2.02 7.95
N PHE A 146 -7.88 1.59 7.91
CA PHE A 146 -7.29 0.79 8.98
C PHE A 146 -6.90 1.61 10.22
N ASP A 147 -6.55 2.89 10.07
CA ASP A 147 -6.33 3.79 11.20
C ASP A 147 -7.60 3.98 12.04
N ASN A 148 -8.77 4.06 11.39
CA ASN A 148 -10.06 4.20 12.07
C ASN A 148 -10.61 2.91 12.72
N LEU A 149 -10.04 1.72 12.44
CA LEU A 149 -10.48 0.48 13.12
C LEU A 149 -10.18 0.50 14.62
N CYS A 150 -11.21 0.34 15.46
CA CYS A 150 -11.04 0.18 16.91
C CYS A 150 -10.56 -1.22 17.33
N THR A 151 -10.79 -2.25 16.52
CA THR A 151 -10.58 -3.67 16.88
C THR A 151 -9.16 -4.18 16.54
N LYS A 152 -8.12 -3.39 16.80
CA LYS A 152 -6.72 -3.74 16.49
C LYS A 152 -5.78 -3.60 17.70
N THR A 153 -4.91 -4.58 17.91
CA THR A 153 -3.85 -4.57 18.94
C THR A 153 -2.49 -4.46 18.27
N LEU A 154 -1.64 -3.53 18.71
CA LEU A 154 -0.27 -3.40 18.19
C LEU A 154 0.59 -4.56 18.75
N ILE A 155 1.19 -5.35 17.86
CA ILE A 155 2.05 -6.50 18.23
C ILE A 155 3.52 -6.29 17.83
N GLY A 156 3.81 -5.29 17.00
CA GLY A 156 5.17 -4.94 16.58
C GLY A 156 5.23 -3.88 15.48
N SER A 157 6.44 -3.61 14.99
CA SER A 157 6.70 -2.67 13.90
C SER A 157 7.84 -3.17 13.00
N LEU A 158 7.77 -2.79 11.72
CA LEU A 158 8.88 -2.83 10.78
C LEU A 158 9.73 -1.57 10.98
N ILE A 159 11.01 -1.76 11.26
CA ILE A 159 12.00 -0.69 11.40
C ILE A 159 12.77 -0.55 10.08
N LEU A 160 12.73 0.65 9.51
CA LEU A 160 13.53 1.08 8.35
C LEU A 160 14.60 2.07 8.86
N PRO A 161 15.86 1.65 9.06
CA PRO A 161 16.92 2.49 9.64
C PRO A 161 17.22 3.81 8.89
N GLU A 162 16.82 3.89 7.62
CA GLU A 162 16.92 5.06 6.76
C GLU A 162 15.84 6.13 7.01
N ILE A 163 14.77 5.81 7.77
CA ILE A 163 13.67 6.74 8.08
C ILE A 163 13.83 7.26 9.52
N PRO A 164 13.95 8.59 9.72
CA PRO A 164 14.08 9.15 11.06
C PRO A 164 12.76 9.09 11.83
N PHE A 165 12.83 8.72 13.11
CA PHE A 165 11.70 8.73 14.04
C PHE A 165 11.31 10.12 14.55
N SER A 166 11.98 11.19 14.10
CA SER A 166 11.72 12.56 14.55
C SER A 166 10.34 13.03 14.11
N GLY A 167 9.53 13.45 15.09
CA GLY A 167 8.15 13.88 14.88
C GLY A 167 7.11 12.76 14.99
N ASN A 168 7.52 11.50 15.17
CA ASN A 168 6.58 10.42 15.50
C ASN A 168 6.16 10.51 16.99
N SER A 169 4.91 10.16 17.25
CA SER A 169 4.34 10.00 18.59
C SER A 169 4.75 8.68 19.27
N ILE A 170 4.50 8.57 20.58
CA ILE A 170 4.63 7.33 21.35
C ILE A 170 3.42 6.40 21.06
N GLU A 171 2.23 6.98 20.96
CA GLU A 171 1.02 6.27 20.51
C GLU A 171 0.82 6.48 19.00
N PRO A 172 0.46 5.45 18.21
CA PRO A 172 0.50 5.50 16.75
C PRO A 172 -0.57 6.43 16.14
N THR A 173 -0.15 7.60 15.65
CA THR A 173 -1.00 8.61 14.98
C THR A 173 -1.09 8.37 13.46
N PRO A 174 -2.05 8.99 12.75
CA PRO A 174 -2.04 9.08 11.28
C PRO A 174 -0.91 9.93 10.69
N ALA A 175 -0.17 10.71 11.50
CA ALA A 175 0.94 11.54 11.04
C ALA A 175 2.31 10.86 11.15
N ASP A 176 2.42 9.79 11.95
CA ASP A 176 3.69 9.10 12.20
C ASP A 176 4.21 8.40 10.95
N LYS A 177 5.50 8.58 10.64
CA LYS A 177 6.23 7.85 9.60
C LYS A 177 6.64 6.46 10.10
N CYS A 178 5.65 5.69 10.55
CA CYS A 178 5.82 4.36 11.11
C CYS A 178 5.30 3.28 10.14
N CYS A 179 5.74 2.05 10.36
CA CYS A 179 5.28 0.88 9.61
C CYS A 179 4.93 -0.22 10.63
N ASN A 180 3.66 -0.27 11.02
CA ASN A 180 3.21 -0.99 12.21
C ASN A 180 2.50 -2.31 11.88
N ILE A 181 2.60 -3.27 12.78
CA ILE A 181 2.02 -4.61 12.67
C ILE A 181 1.01 -4.79 13.80
N TYR A 182 -0.25 -4.98 13.41
CA TYR A 182 -1.37 -5.17 14.31
C TYR A 182 -1.98 -6.56 14.14
N GLU A 183 -2.53 -7.08 15.23
CA GLU A 183 -3.48 -8.21 15.21
C GLU A 183 -4.92 -7.65 15.14
N LEU A 184 -5.76 -8.26 14.32
CA LEU A 184 -7.18 -7.88 14.17
C LEU A 184 -8.07 -8.75 15.07
N ASN A 185 -8.52 -8.16 16.17
CA ASN A 185 -9.34 -8.82 17.18
C ASN A 185 -10.76 -9.06 16.66
N GLY A 186 -11.29 -10.27 16.88
CA GLY A 186 -12.64 -10.67 16.46
C GLY A 186 -12.70 -11.61 15.26
N ALA A 187 -11.58 -11.85 14.56
CA ALA A 187 -11.50 -12.92 13.57
C ALA A 187 -11.41 -14.29 14.27
N ALA A 188 -12.07 -15.32 13.70
CA ALA A 188 -12.00 -16.69 14.21
C ALA A 188 -10.63 -17.38 14.02
N ASN A 189 -9.77 -16.79 13.17
CA ASN A 189 -8.39 -17.22 12.92
C ASN A 189 -7.47 -16.01 12.99
N LEU A 190 -6.21 -16.22 13.40
CA LEU A 190 -5.19 -15.17 13.45
C LEU A 190 -5.12 -14.42 12.11
N THR A 191 -5.35 -13.11 12.19
CA THR A 191 -5.36 -12.18 11.05
C THR A 191 -4.50 -10.99 11.42
N LEU A 192 -3.45 -10.73 10.63
CA LEU A 192 -2.53 -9.63 10.86
C LEU A 192 -2.74 -8.52 9.83
N LEU A 193 -2.55 -7.29 10.28
CA LEU A 193 -2.59 -6.07 9.50
C LEU A 193 -1.21 -5.39 9.59
N VAL A 194 -0.58 -5.13 8.45
CA VAL A 194 0.61 -4.28 8.36
C VAL A 194 0.20 -2.96 7.72
N SER A 195 0.32 -1.86 8.47
CA SER A 195 0.03 -0.50 7.97
C SER A 195 1.34 0.23 7.71
N LEU A 196 1.69 0.44 6.44
CA LEU A 196 2.91 1.16 6.06
C LEU A 196 2.62 2.62 5.75
N LYS A 197 2.81 3.50 6.75
CA LYS A 197 2.78 4.97 6.56
C LYS A 197 4.16 5.52 6.18
N CYS A 198 5.21 4.72 6.37
CA CYS A 198 6.57 5.05 6.03
C CYS A 198 6.86 4.69 4.55
N PRO A 199 7.33 5.63 3.69
CA PRO A 199 7.57 5.35 2.27
C PRO A 199 8.77 4.42 2.09
N VAL A 200 8.64 3.41 1.23
CA VAL A 200 9.68 2.37 1.02
C VAL A 200 10.24 2.49 -0.39
N SER A 201 11.54 2.78 -0.54
CA SER A 201 12.16 2.91 -1.87
C SER A 201 12.09 1.61 -2.67
N ALA A 202 12.16 1.70 -4.00
CA ALA A 202 12.15 0.53 -4.88
C ALA A 202 13.30 -0.45 -4.57
N GLU A 203 14.47 0.08 -4.18
CA GLU A 203 15.66 -0.69 -3.81
C GLU A 203 15.42 -1.52 -2.54
N ARG A 204 14.75 -0.92 -1.54
CA ARG A 204 14.51 -1.52 -0.23
C ARG A 204 13.29 -2.45 -0.24
N SER A 205 12.34 -2.22 -1.16
CA SER A 205 11.10 -2.96 -1.33
C SER A 205 11.27 -4.48 -1.38
N ASN A 206 12.32 -4.99 -2.05
CA ASN A 206 12.58 -6.43 -2.12
C ASN A 206 12.97 -7.05 -0.76
N ILE A 207 13.74 -6.32 0.05
CA ILE A 207 14.18 -6.76 1.37
C ILE A 207 13.02 -6.67 2.36
N VAL A 208 12.25 -5.58 2.34
CA VAL A 208 11.05 -5.42 3.16
C VAL A 208 10.01 -6.52 2.85
N ALA A 209 9.76 -6.83 1.58
CA ALA A 209 8.87 -7.92 1.20
C ALA A 209 9.34 -9.29 1.71
N LYS A 210 10.66 -9.55 1.73
CA LYS A 210 11.26 -10.78 2.29
C LYS A 210 11.16 -10.88 3.83
N LEU A 211 10.95 -9.77 4.54
CA LEU A 211 10.71 -9.75 5.98
C LEU A 211 9.23 -10.00 6.29
N LEU A 212 8.34 -9.24 5.65
CA LEU A 212 6.89 -9.29 5.86
C LEU A 212 6.26 -10.60 5.36
N VAL A 213 6.78 -11.19 4.29
CA VAL A 213 6.41 -12.53 3.78
C VAL A 213 7.66 -13.40 3.87
N GLY A 214 7.96 -13.87 5.08
CA GLY A 214 9.34 -14.07 5.53
C GLY A 214 9.64 -15.41 6.19
N LYS A 215 10.48 -15.37 7.23
CA LYS A 215 10.66 -16.47 8.20
C LYS A 215 9.91 -16.21 9.51
N GLN A 216 9.75 -14.94 9.90
CA GLN A 216 9.12 -14.52 11.15
C GLN A 216 7.59 -14.36 11.01
N ILE A 217 7.10 -14.09 9.80
CA ILE A 217 5.67 -14.09 9.44
C ILE A 217 5.51 -15.04 8.24
N ILE A 218 4.67 -16.07 8.40
CA ILE A 218 4.44 -17.15 7.43
C ILE A 218 2.92 -17.25 7.18
N PRO A 219 2.37 -16.42 6.27
CA PRO A 219 0.92 -16.32 6.05
C PRO A 219 0.35 -17.41 5.13
N GLU A 220 -0.89 -17.87 5.40
CA GLU A 220 -1.64 -18.80 4.52
C GLU A 220 -2.31 -18.08 3.32
N LYS A 221 -2.61 -16.79 3.49
CA LYS A 221 -3.05 -15.83 2.46
C LYS A 221 -2.43 -14.46 2.69
N VAL A 222 -2.18 -13.71 1.62
CA VAL A 222 -1.75 -12.30 1.67
C VAL A 222 -2.70 -11.44 0.82
N LEU A 223 -3.18 -10.34 1.41
CA LEU A 223 -3.89 -9.26 0.72
C LEU A 223 -3.03 -8.00 0.76
N VAL A 224 -2.58 -7.52 -0.40
CA VAL A 224 -1.89 -6.23 -0.53
C VAL A 224 -2.87 -5.20 -1.05
N LEU A 225 -2.91 -4.03 -0.44
CA LEU A 225 -3.79 -2.91 -0.79
C LEU A 225 -2.93 -1.73 -1.24
N GLY A 226 -2.63 -1.72 -2.54
CA GLY A 226 -1.85 -0.70 -3.22
C GLY A 226 -2.72 0.32 -3.96
N SER A 227 -2.05 1.27 -4.59
CA SER A 227 -2.64 2.33 -5.41
C SER A 227 -2.08 2.26 -6.83
N VAL A 228 -2.84 2.72 -7.82
CA VAL A 228 -2.39 2.76 -9.21
C VAL A 228 -1.67 4.09 -9.47
N GLN A 229 -0.36 4.07 -9.70
CA GLN A 229 0.30 5.27 -10.22
C GLN A 229 -0.14 5.51 -11.67
N SER A 230 -0.61 6.71 -11.98
CA SER A 230 -1.12 7.07 -13.32
C SER A 230 -0.10 6.86 -14.44
N GLN A 231 1.18 7.14 -14.16
CA GLN A 231 2.32 6.92 -15.07
C GLN A 231 2.53 5.43 -15.44
N ASN A 232 2.11 4.50 -14.58
CA ASN A 232 2.26 3.05 -14.78
C ASN A 232 1.00 2.41 -15.39
N PHE A 233 -0.07 3.18 -15.63
CA PHE A 233 -1.34 2.66 -16.16
C PHE A 233 -1.50 2.94 -17.66
N ARG A 234 -1.70 1.87 -18.45
CA ARG A 234 -1.91 1.95 -19.89
C ARG A 234 -3.38 2.19 -20.23
N GLY A 235 -3.82 3.44 -20.12
CA GLY A 235 -5.17 3.85 -20.50
C GLY A 235 -5.44 5.31 -20.19
N LYS A 236 -6.70 5.62 -19.85
CA LYS A 236 -7.07 6.86 -19.19
C LYS A 236 -7.58 6.52 -17.80
N LEU A 237 -7.07 7.24 -16.80
CA LEU A 237 -7.63 7.25 -15.45
C LEU A 237 -8.12 8.67 -15.19
N SER A 238 -9.43 8.87 -15.15
CA SER A 238 -10.00 10.15 -14.71
C SER A 238 -9.88 10.27 -13.19
N PRO A 239 -9.48 11.42 -12.62
CA PRO A 239 -9.50 11.61 -11.17
C PRO A 239 -10.92 11.55 -10.59
N ASP A 240 -11.95 11.80 -11.42
CA ASP A 240 -13.36 11.76 -11.03
C ASP A 240 -13.95 10.34 -10.99
N GLU A 241 -13.24 9.34 -11.52
CA GLU A 241 -13.71 7.95 -11.66
C GLU A 241 -12.99 7.02 -10.69
N THR A 242 -13.75 6.19 -9.96
CA THR A 242 -13.19 5.25 -8.97
C THR A 242 -13.02 3.85 -9.54
N TYR A 243 -11.77 3.39 -9.62
CA TYR A 243 -11.42 2.07 -10.12
C TYR A 243 -10.74 1.24 -9.04
N ALA A 244 -11.08 -0.04 -8.99
CA ALA A 244 -10.38 -1.05 -8.22
C ALA A 244 -10.13 -2.27 -9.11
N PHE A 245 -8.89 -2.75 -9.14
CA PHE A 245 -8.46 -3.89 -9.94
C PHE A 245 -7.70 -4.89 -9.08
N LYS A 246 -7.67 -6.16 -9.50
CA LYS A 246 -6.89 -7.22 -8.83
C LYS A 246 -5.76 -7.83 -9.68
N LEU A 247 -4.71 -8.24 -8.99
CA LEU A 247 -3.64 -9.11 -9.47
C LEU A 247 -3.48 -10.29 -8.50
N GLU A 248 -3.46 -11.51 -9.01
CA GLU A 248 -3.45 -12.74 -8.20
C GLU A 248 -2.27 -13.64 -8.57
N THR A 249 -1.64 -14.25 -7.56
CA THR A 249 -0.66 -15.34 -7.74
C THR A 249 -1.33 -16.59 -8.32
N LEU A 250 -0.54 -17.44 -8.99
CA LEU A 250 -1.03 -18.69 -9.57
C LEU A 250 -1.67 -19.61 -8.50
N ALA A 251 -1.15 -19.57 -7.27
CA ALA A 251 -1.67 -20.33 -6.13
C ALA A 251 -3.09 -19.91 -5.71
N GLU A 252 -3.48 -18.64 -5.90
CA GLU A 252 -4.84 -18.18 -5.62
C GLU A 252 -5.77 -18.55 -6.78
N ARG A 253 -5.37 -18.25 -8.03
CA ARG A 253 -6.15 -18.57 -9.24
C ARG A 253 -6.51 -20.05 -9.33
N GLY A 254 -5.56 -20.94 -9.05
CA GLY A 254 -5.75 -22.39 -9.13
C GLY A 254 -6.82 -22.94 -8.17
N LYS A 255 -7.12 -22.25 -7.06
CA LYS A 255 -8.11 -22.74 -6.08
C LYS A 255 -9.56 -22.34 -6.42
N GLY A 256 -9.74 -21.27 -7.20
CA GLY A 256 -11.05 -20.77 -7.62
C GLY A 256 -11.73 -21.62 -8.70
N SER A 257 -10.98 -22.41 -9.47
CA SER A 257 -11.52 -23.29 -10.52
C SER A 257 -12.12 -24.57 -9.93
N ASP A 258 -11.33 -25.35 -9.19
CA ASP A 258 -11.60 -26.77 -9.00
C ASP A 258 -12.19 -27.13 -7.62
N SER A 259 -12.27 -26.16 -6.70
CA SER A 259 -12.58 -26.41 -5.29
C SER A 259 -13.78 -25.65 -4.74
N GLY A 260 -14.47 -24.82 -5.54
CA GLY A 260 -15.52 -23.91 -5.08
C GLY A 260 -15.05 -22.86 -4.05
N ALA A 261 -13.75 -22.79 -3.78
CA ALA A 261 -13.13 -21.90 -2.82
C ALA A 261 -12.77 -20.60 -3.53
N SER A 262 -13.70 -19.65 -3.48
CA SER A 262 -13.65 -18.39 -4.22
C SER A 262 -12.39 -17.56 -3.95
N SER A 263 -12.00 -16.74 -4.93
CA SER A 263 -10.87 -15.81 -4.84
C SER A 263 -11.09 -14.80 -3.71
N LEU A 264 -10.02 -14.42 -3.01
CA LEU A 264 -10.05 -13.47 -1.89
C LEU A 264 -10.73 -12.12 -2.19
N LEU A 265 -10.80 -11.72 -3.46
CA LEU A 265 -11.57 -10.57 -3.93
C LEU A 265 -12.46 -10.96 -5.12
N GLU A 266 -13.72 -11.28 -4.84
CA GLU A 266 -14.73 -11.52 -5.87
C GLU A 266 -15.25 -10.23 -6.50
N GLY A 267 -15.60 -10.29 -7.79
CA GLY A 267 -16.27 -9.19 -8.48
C GLY A 267 -15.38 -7.98 -8.77
N LEU A 268 -14.06 -8.13 -8.62
CA LEU A 268 -13.07 -7.18 -9.15
C LEU A 268 -12.51 -7.68 -10.49
N ASP A 269 -12.40 -6.75 -11.43
CA ASP A 269 -11.72 -6.98 -12.70
C ASP A 269 -10.20 -7.16 -12.51
N TYR A 270 -9.59 -7.97 -13.38
CA TYR A 270 -8.14 -8.08 -13.42
C TYR A 270 -7.49 -6.79 -13.94
N PHE A 271 -6.36 -6.42 -13.36
CA PHE A 271 -5.60 -5.23 -13.76
C PHE A 271 -5.23 -5.27 -15.27
N PRO A 272 -5.50 -4.21 -16.04
CA PRO A 272 -5.51 -4.27 -17.49
C PRO A 272 -4.12 -4.52 -18.09
N SER A 273 -4.09 -5.35 -19.14
CA SER A 273 -2.84 -5.81 -19.77
C SER A 273 -2.03 -4.66 -20.37
N GLY A 274 -0.73 -4.64 -20.07
CA GLY A 274 0.19 -3.60 -20.50
C GLY A 274 0.27 -2.39 -19.57
N SER A 275 -0.54 -2.34 -18.50
CA SER A 275 -0.24 -1.56 -17.29
C SER A 275 0.77 -2.31 -16.41
N MET A 276 1.46 -1.60 -15.53
CA MET A 276 2.43 -2.14 -14.59
C MET A 276 2.08 -1.78 -13.15
N VAL A 277 2.61 -2.56 -12.20
CA VAL A 277 2.68 -2.20 -10.77
C VAL A 277 4.10 -2.49 -10.32
N ASP A 278 4.64 -1.62 -9.47
CA ASP A 278 6.03 -1.55 -9.07
C ASP A 278 6.16 -1.42 -7.53
N GLY A 279 7.34 -0.98 -7.07
CA GLY A 279 7.65 -0.74 -5.66
C GLY A 279 7.36 -1.92 -4.73
N LEU A 280 6.93 -1.60 -3.50
CA LEU A 280 6.68 -2.60 -2.47
C LEU A 280 5.48 -3.51 -2.79
N ALA A 281 4.44 -2.98 -3.44
CA ALA A 281 3.24 -3.75 -3.77
C ALA A 281 3.56 -4.91 -4.73
N ALA A 282 4.34 -4.63 -5.78
CA ALA A 282 4.82 -5.66 -6.71
C ALA A 282 5.84 -6.60 -6.04
N ALA A 283 6.73 -6.09 -5.20
CA ALA A 283 7.70 -6.91 -4.47
C ALA A 283 7.04 -7.93 -3.53
N LEU A 284 5.96 -7.54 -2.84
CA LEU A 284 5.17 -8.41 -1.96
C LEU A 284 4.45 -9.51 -2.75
N LEU A 285 3.74 -9.15 -3.82
CA LEU A 285 3.06 -10.15 -4.67
C LEU A 285 4.08 -11.13 -5.30
N SER A 286 5.26 -10.62 -5.68
CA SER A 286 6.37 -11.43 -6.18
C SER A 286 6.91 -12.39 -5.12
N GLN A 287 7.10 -11.95 -3.87
CA GLN A 287 7.50 -12.84 -2.78
C GLN A 287 6.44 -13.91 -2.49
N CYS A 288 5.15 -13.58 -2.59
CA CYS A 288 4.07 -14.57 -2.46
C CYS A 288 4.18 -15.63 -3.59
N GLN A 289 4.34 -15.19 -4.84
CA GLN A 289 4.48 -16.08 -6.00
C GLN A 289 5.72 -16.98 -5.91
N MET A 290 6.87 -16.44 -5.49
CA MET A 290 8.11 -17.21 -5.30
C MET A 290 8.01 -18.26 -4.18
N ARG A 291 7.14 -18.04 -3.18
CA ARG A 291 6.94 -18.93 -2.03
C ARG A 291 5.74 -19.87 -2.18
N ASN A 292 5.06 -19.84 -3.33
CA ASN A 292 3.78 -20.52 -3.57
C ASN A 292 2.69 -20.15 -2.54
N ILE A 293 2.72 -18.92 -2.02
CA ILE A 293 1.71 -18.37 -1.13
C ILE A 293 0.60 -17.73 -1.97
N ARG A 294 -0.64 -17.92 -1.53
CA ARG A 294 -1.83 -17.26 -2.10
C ARG A 294 -1.75 -15.76 -1.83
N GLY A 295 -1.47 -14.98 -2.86
CA GLY A 295 -1.35 -13.53 -2.80
C GLY A 295 -2.35 -12.88 -3.73
N THR A 296 -3.12 -11.94 -3.20
CA THR A 296 -3.95 -11.02 -4.00
C THR A 296 -3.48 -9.60 -3.73
N LEU A 297 -3.24 -8.84 -4.80
CA LEU A 297 -2.96 -7.42 -4.77
C LEU A 297 -4.18 -6.69 -5.35
N CYS A 298 -4.87 -5.92 -4.50
CA CYS A 298 -5.82 -4.91 -4.95
C CYS A 298 -5.06 -3.62 -5.23
N VAL A 299 -5.33 -2.98 -6.36
CA VAL A 299 -4.88 -1.62 -6.64
C VAL A 299 -6.09 -0.72 -6.89
N SER A 300 -6.09 0.44 -6.22
CA SER A 300 -7.18 1.42 -6.27
C SER A 300 -6.77 2.71 -6.97
N TRP A 301 -7.75 3.43 -7.52
CA TRP A 301 -7.60 4.77 -8.09
C TRP A 301 -8.90 5.58 -7.85
N PRO A 302 -8.82 6.91 -7.62
CA PRO A 302 -7.61 7.71 -7.37
C PRO A 302 -6.96 7.42 -6.01
N ASP A 303 -5.79 7.99 -5.76
CA ASP A 303 -5.07 7.82 -4.48
C ASP A 303 -5.77 8.47 -3.29
N HIS A 304 -6.69 9.41 -3.52
CA HIS A 304 -7.38 10.18 -2.48
C HIS A 304 -8.86 10.36 -2.84
N GLY A 305 -9.76 10.23 -1.85
CA GLY A 305 -11.19 10.53 -2.02
C GLY A 305 -12.10 9.66 -1.16
N SER A 306 -13.26 10.20 -0.76
CA SER A 306 -14.26 9.48 0.02
C SER A 306 -14.90 8.31 -0.75
N SER A 307 -15.01 8.45 -2.08
CA SER A 307 -15.55 7.45 -3.00
C SER A 307 -14.66 6.20 -3.12
N VAL A 308 -13.35 6.37 -3.32
CA VAL A 308 -12.38 5.25 -3.35
C VAL A 308 -12.24 4.59 -1.98
N VAL A 309 -12.28 5.37 -0.89
CA VAL A 309 -12.36 4.85 0.49
C VAL A 309 -13.62 4.00 0.69
N ALA A 310 -14.78 4.42 0.17
CA ALA A 310 -16.01 3.63 0.23
C ALA A 310 -15.95 2.36 -0.63
N GLN A 311 -15.32 2.41 -1.81
CA GLN A 311 -15.11 1.26 -2.69
C GLN A 311 -14.23 0.20 -2.01
N VAL A 312 -13.06 0.59 -1.48
CA VAL A 312 -12.14 -0.31 -0.76
C VAL A 312 -12.80 -0.87 0.52
N ARG A 313 -13.55 -0.05 1.27
CA ARG A 313 -14.35 -0.50 2.42
C ARG A 313 -15.35 -1.60 2.02
N SER A 314 -16.14 -1.36 0.97
CA SER A 314 -17.16 -2.31 0.50
C SER A 314 -16.54 -3.64 0.05
N LEU A 315 -15.37 -3.59 -0.60
CA LEU A 315 -14.64 -4.78 -1.05
C LEU A 315 -14.09 -5.61 0.13
N LEU A 316 -13.57 -4.94 1.17
CA LEU A 316 -13.11 -5.59 2.39
C LEU A 316 -14.28 -6.20 3.17
N GLN A 317 -15.38 -5.45 3.38
CA GLN A 317 -16.57 -5.95 4.09
C GLN A 317 -17.27 -7.11 3.37
N LYS A 318 -17.30 -7.11 2.02
CA LYS A 318 -17.94 -8.17 1.22
C LYS A 318 -17.14 -9.48 1.22
N ASN A 319 -15.81 -9.45 1.18
CA ASN A 319 -15.00 -10.63 0.83
C ASN A 319 -13.96 -11.06 1.89
N VAL A 320 -13.65 -10.22 2.88
CA VAL A 320 -12.44 -10.38 3.71
C VAL A 320 -12.73 -10.22 5.21
N LEU A 321 -13.36 -9.11 5.59
CA LEU A 321 -13.54 -8.66 6.97
C LEU A 321 -15.03 -8.71 7.36
N HIS A 322 -15.66 -9.87 7.14
CA HIS A 322 -17.03 -10.12 7.54
C HIS A 322 -17.21 -9.90 9.05
N GLY A 323 -18.10 -8.98 9.44
CA GLY A 323 -18.41 -8.69 10.85
C GLY A 323 -17.49 -7.67 11.53
N PHE A 324 -16.43 -7.18 10.88
CA PHE A 324 -15.67 -6.04 11.38
C PHE A 324 -16.44 -4.74 11.10
N ASP A 325 -16.68 -3.94 12.14
CA ASP A 325 -17.19 -2.60 11.93
C ASP A 325 -16.08 -1.68 11.41
N LEU A 326 -16.19 -1.34 10.13
CA LEU A 326 -15.35 -0.38 9.42
C LEU A 326 -16.00 1.01 9.39
N SER A 327 -16.96 1.32 10.27
CA SER A 327 -17.65 2.61 10.32
C SER A 327 -16.64 3.78 10.41
N SER A 328 -16.80 4.76 9.51
CA SER A 328 -16.17 6.07 9.73
C SER A 328 -16.96 6.78 10.82
N SER A 329 -16.27 7.34 11.81
CA SER A 329 -16.78 8.44 12.61
C SER A 329 -16.96 9.67 11.71
N ALA A 330 -18.09 9.71 10.98
CA ALA A 330 -18.38 10.63 9.89
C ALA A 330 -18.69 12.08 10.35
N GLY A 331 -17.96 12.57 11.35
CA GLY A 331 -18.04 13.92 11.90
C GLY A 331 -16.70 14.67 11.95
N VAL A 332 -15.61 14.09 11.44
CA VAL A 332 -14.31 14.79 11.30
C VAL A 332 -14.07 15.10 9.82
N GLU A 333 -14.58 16.26 9.39
CA GLU A 333 -14.58 16.74 8.00
C GLU A 333 -13.17 16.90 7.41
N ASP A 334 -12.97 16.37 6.19
CA ASP A 334 -11.99 16.66 5.11
C ASP A 334 -10.49 16.92 5.39
N LYS A 335 -10.08 17.32 6.59
CA LYS A 335 -8.72 17.72 6.93
C LYS A 335 -7.72 16.57 6.81
N HIS A 336 -8.15 15.33 7.06
CA HIS A 336 -7.33 14.14 6.90
C HIS A 336 -7.32 13.56 5.47
N LEU A 337 -8.20 14.01 4.57
CA LEU A 337 -8.06 13.71 3.13
C LEU A 337 -7.00 14.61 2.47
N ARG A 338 -6.60 15.71 3.13
CA ARG A 338 -5.35 16.41 2.86
C ARG A 338 -4.15 15.74 3.52
N ILE A 339 -3.97 14.45 3.27
CA ILE A 339 -2.59 13.92 3.19
C ILE A 339 -1.98 14.72 2.05
N THR A 340 -1.06 15.66 2.38
CA THR A 340 -0.30 16.37 1.36
C THR A 340 0.34 15.32 0.45
N PRO A 341 0.32 15.49 -0.89
CA PRO A 341 0.96 14.53 -1.75
C PRO A 341 2.38 14.30 -1.24
N ILE A 342 2.73 13.05 -0.96
CA ILE A 342 4.13 12.68 -0.77
C ILE A 342 4.75 13.06 -2.11
N LYS A 343 5.49 14.18 -2.09
CA LYS A 343 6.09 14.73 -3.29
C LYS A 343 7.31 13.87 -3.57
N ASP A 344 7.03 12.70 -4.14
CA ASP A 344 7.96 11.88 -4.90
C ASP A 344 8.45 12.77 -6.05
N TYR A 345 9.44 13.59 -5.73
CA TYR A 345 10.34 14.21 -6.68
C TYR A 345 11.18 13.07 -7.27
N PRO A 346 10.96 12.65 -8.53
CA PRO A 346 12.12 12.37 -9.36
C PRO A 346 12.99 13.64 -9.34
N PHE A 347 14.31 13.49 -9.49
CA PHE A 347 15.24 14.62 -9.46
C PHE A 347 14.87 15.66 -10.52
N ASP A 348 14.28 16.76 -10.07
CA ASP A 348 13.91 17.89 -10.92
C ASP A 348 15.21 18.56 -11.37
N SER A 349 15.63 18.21 -12.58
CA SER A 349 16.92 18.62 -13.12
C SER A 349 16.76 20.05 -13.65
N GLU A 350 16.92 21.05 -12.77
CA GLU A 350 16.87 22.48 -13.09
C GLU A 350 18.01 22.90 -14.06
N LEU A 351 17.88 22.49 -15.32
CA LEU A 351 18.80 22.74 -16.43
C LEU A 351 18.02 23.14 -17.70
N TYR A 352 17.15 24.16 -17.60
CA TYR A 352 16.87 25.09 -18.71
C TYR A 352 16.19 26.39 -18.22
N THR A 353 17.00 27.43 -18.01
CA THR A 353 16.63 28.85 -18.00
C THR A 353 17.73 29.67 -18.66
#